data_AF-A0A2H0FMQ9-F1
#
_entry.id   AF-A0A2H0FMQ9-F1
#
_cell.length_a   1.000
_cell.length_b   1.000
_cell.length_c   1.000
_cell.angle_alpha   90.00
_cell.angle_beta   90.00
_cell.angle_gamma   90.00
#
_symmetry.space_group_name_H-M   'P 1'
#
loop_
_entity.id
_entity.type
_entity.pdbx_description
1 polymer ?
#
loop_
_entity_poly.entity_id
_entity_poly.type
_entity_poly.pdbx_seq_one_letter_code
_entity_poly.pdbx_strand_id
1 'polypeptide(L)' 'MVEKIIEGLLENEKKYGARYCPCRRVTGGREEDKKKICPCDFMQTEIEEQGHCLCGLFVKE' A
#
# COMPACT_ATOMS: atom_id res chain seq x y z
N MET A 1 -9.59 -0.89 12.15
CA MET A 1 -8.36 -0.28 11.58
C MET A 1 -8.00 -0.93 10.26
N VAL A 2 -7.89 -2.26 10.21
CA VAL A 2 -7.68 -3.04 8.97
C VAL A 2 -8.77 -2.78 7.91
N GLU A 3 -10.04 -2.72 8.31
CA GLU A 3 -11.16 -2.47 7.38
C GLU A 3 -10.98 -1.18 6.57
N LYS A 4 -10.56 -0.08 7.20
CA LYS A 4 -10.29 1.19 6.51
C LYS A 4 -9.16 1.09 5.49
N ILE A 5 -8.16 0.25 5.74
CA ILE A 5 -7.06 0.01 4.79
C ILE A 5 -7.59 -0.78 3.59
N ILE A 6 -8.41 -1.80 3.85
CA ILE A 6 -9.05 -2.61 2.79
C ILE A 6 -9.97 -1.74 1.95
N GLU A 7 -10.80 -0.89 2.57
CA GLU A 7 -11.67 0.06 1.87
C GLU A 7 -10.85 0.99 0.96
N GLY A 8 -9.77 1.59 1.47
CA GLY A 8 -8.91 2.46 0.67
C GLY A 8 -8.21 1.73 -0.49
N LEU A 9 -7.85 0.46 -0.32
CA LEU A 9 -7.31 -0.37 -1.41
C LEU A 9 -8.36 -0.59 -2.52
N LEU A 10 -9.61 -0.87 -2.14
CA LEU A 10 -10.72 -1.08 -3.08
C LEU A 10 -11.12 0.22 -3.79
N GLU A 11 -11.11 1.35 -3.09
CA GLU A 11 -11.35 2.67 -3.69
C GLU A 11 -10.27 3.02 -4.72
N ASN A 12 -9.00 2.75 -4.39
CA ASN A 12 -7.89 2.95 -5.32
C ASN A 12 -7.97 2.01 -6.53
N GLU A 13 -8.41 0.76 -6.34
CA GLU A 13 -8.67 -0.18 -7.44
C GLU A 13 -9.75 0.36 -8.39
N LYS A 14 -10.87 0.85 -7.85
CA LYS A 14 -11.94 1.47 -8.66
C LYS A 14 -11.47 2.73 -9.39
N LYS A 15 -10.63 3.56 -8.77
CA LYS A 15 -10.21 4.86 -9.31
C LYS A 15 -9.05 4.76 -10.30
N TYR A 16 -8.09 3.88 -10.04
CA TYR A 16 -6.82 3.81 -10.77
C TYR A 16 -6.59 2.47 -11.48
N GLY A 17 -7.48 1.49 -11.31
CA GLY A 17 -7.39 0.17 -11.94
C GLY A 17 -6.42 -0.80 -11.25
N ALA A 18 -5.84 -0.43 -10.10
CA ALA A 18 -4.99 -1.28 -9.28
C ALA A 18 -5.09 -0.90 -7.80
N ARG A 19 -4.80 -1.86 -6.91
CA ARG A 19 -4.83 -1.67 -5.46
C ARG A 19 -3.63 -0.87 -4.95
N TYR A 20 -3.57 0.41 -5.30
CA TYR A 20 -2.53 1.29 -4.76
C TYR A 20 -2.66 1.42 -3.24
N CYS A 21 -1.53 1.39 -2.55
CA CYS A 21 -1.46 1.54 -1.10
C CYS A 21 -2.11 2.86 -0.67
N PRO A 22 -3.14 2.85 0.19
CA PRO A 22 -3.87 4.05 0.58
C PRO A 22 -3.02 5.01 1.42
N CYS A 23 -1.91 4.55 1.99
CA CYS A 23 -0.98 5.35 2.78
C CYS A 23 0.07 6.07 1.94
N ARG A 24 0.07 5.89 0.61
CA ARG A 24 1.00 6.55 -0.31
C ARG A 24 0.24 7.34 -1.36
N ARG A 25 0.68 8.58 -1.61
CA ARG A 25 0.06 9.46 -2.62
C ARG A 25 0.27 8.87 -4.03
N VAL A 26 -0.84 8.58 -4.73
CA VAL A 26 -0.86 8.22 -6.15
C VAL A 26 -0.82 9.51 -6.96
N THR A 27 0.19 9.69 -7.81
CA THR A 27 0.37 10.91 -8.61
C THR A 27 -0.25 10.78 -10.00
N GLY A 28 -0.61 9.57 -10.43
CA GLY A 28 -1.11 9.25 -11.77
C GLY A 28 0.01 8.93 -12.77
N GLY A 29 1.27 9.00 -12.32
CA GLY A 29 2.44 8.63 -13.12
C GLY A 29 2.65 7.13 -13.12
N ARG A 30 2.37 6.46 -14.24
CA ARG A 30 2.31 4.98 -14.33
C ARG A 30 3.61 4.28 -13.92
N GLU A 31 4.78 4.88 -14.13
CA GLU A 31 6.08 4.30 -13.74
C GLU A 31 6.38 4.48 -12.26
N GLU A 32 6.21 5.70 -11.73
CA GLU A 32 6.54 6.03 -10.34
C GLU A 32 5.56 5.44 -9.32
N ASP A 33 4.31 5.24 -9.72
CA ASP A 33 3.27 4.71 -8.86
C ASP A 33 3.30 3.17 -8.78
N LYS A 34 3.92 2.47 -9.74
CA LYS A 34 3.97 0.98 -9.75
C LYS A 34 4.44 0.39 -8.43
N LYS A 35 5.53 0.93 -7.87
CA LYS A 35 6.09 0.53 -6.56
C LYS A 35 5.16 0.75 -5.36
N LYS A 36 4.03 1.43 -5.55
CA LYS A 36 3.02 1.73 -4.52
C LYS A 36 1.82 0.78 -4.60
N ILE A 37 1.74 -0.10 -5.59
CA ILE A 37 0.68 -1.13 -5.69
C ILE A 37 0.86 -2.11 -4.53
N CYS A 38 -0.21 -2.46 -3.82
CA CYS A 38 -0.18 -3.37 -2.68
C CYS A 38 -0.09 -4.84 -3.16
N PRO A 39 0.81 -5.68 -2.61
CA PRO A 39 1.86 -5.37 -1.63
C PRO A 39 2.97 -4.51 -2.26
N CYS A 40 3.30 -3.36 -1.65
CA CYS A 40 4.24 -2.40 -2.21
C CYS A 40 5.70 -2.80 -2.00
N ASP A 41 6.59 -2.34 -2.88
CA ASP A 41 8.03 -2.66 -2.85
C ASP A 41 8.70 -2.32 -1.51
N PHE A 42 8.17 -1.31 -0.80
CA PHE A 42 8.68 -0.87 0.50
C PHE A 42 8.31 -1.80 1.66
N MET A 43 7.30 -2.67 1.48
CA MET A 43 6.69 -3.46 2.55
C MET A 43 7.73 -4.31 3.26
N GLN A 44 8.61 -4.97 2.50
CA GLN A 44 9.58 -5.89 3.08
C GLN A 44 10.60 -5.15 3.96
N THR A 45 11.18 -4.06 3.45
CA THR A 45 12.11 -3.23 4.22
C THR A 45 11.46 -2.65 5.47
N GLU A 46 10.21 -2.17 5.37
CA GLU A 46 9.48 -1.64 6.53
C GLU A 46 9.22 -2.73 7.59
N ILE A 47 8.84 -3.94 7.19
CA ILE A 47 8.65 -5.06 8.12
C ILE A 47 9.98 -5.47 8.76
N GLU A 48 11.08 -5.47 8.01
CA GLU A 48 12.40 -5.81 8.52
C GLU A 48 12.90 -4.77 9.54
N GLU A 49 12.68 -3.48 9.30
CA GLU A 49 13.15 -2.39 10.15
C GLU A 49 12.23 -2.08 11.34
N GLN A 50 10.90 -2.11 11.12
CA GLN A 50 9.90 -1.62 12.08
C GLN A 50 9.01 -2.72 12.64
N GLY A 51 9.08 -3.94 12.10
CA GLY A 51 8.19 -5.05 12.46
C GLY A 51 6.81 -4.96 11.83
N HIS A 52 6.52 -3.93 11.02
CA HIS A 52 5.28 -3.79 10.28
C HIS A 52 5.46 -2.91 9.04
N CYS A 53 4.60 -3.07 8.03
CA CYS A 53 4.57 -2.13 6.91
C CYS A 53 3.98 -0.77 7.34
N LEU A 54 4.17 0.28 6.53
CA LEU A 54 3.77 1.65 6.89
C LEU A 54 2.30 1.79 7.31
N CYS A 55 1.40 1.02 6.69
CA CYS A 55 -0.03 1.04 7.00
C CYS A 55 -0.43 0.10 8.15
N GLY A 56 0.49 -0.77 8.60
CA GLY A 56 0.22 -1.78 9.63
C GLY A 56 -0.64 -2.95 9.17
N LEU A 57 -0.84 -3.12 7.86
CA LEU A 57 -1.60 -4.26 7.31
C LEU A 57 -0.81 -5.58 7.39
N PHE A 58 0.51 -5.49 7.23
CA PHE A 58 1.43 -6.62 7.37
C PHE A 58 2.32 -6.37 8.59
N VAL A 59 2.47 -7.38 9.44
CA VAL A 59 3.25 -7.35 10.66
C VAL A 59 4.14 -8.60 10.73
N LYS A 60 5.30 -8.46 11.37
CA LYS A 60 6.20 -9.57 11.69
C LYS A 60 5.69 -10.27 12.96
N GLU A 61 5.74 -11.59 12.96
CA GLU A 61 5.40 -12.43 14.13
C GLU A 61 6.43 -12.28 15.26
#